data_AF-A0A382CEV7-F1
#
_entry.id   AF-A0A382CEV7-F1
#
_cell.length_a   1.000
_cell.length_b   1.000
_cell.length_c   1.000
_cell.angle_alpha   90.00
_cell.angle_beta   90.00
_cell.angle_gamma   90.00
#
_symmetry.space_group_name_H-M   'P 1'
#
loop_
_entity.id
_entity.type
_entity.pdbx_description
1 polymer ?
#
loop_
_entity_poly.entity_id
_entity_poly.type
_entity_poly.pdbx_seq_one_letter_code
_entity_poly.pdbx_strand_id
1 'polypeptide(L)'
;MTGIELMIASTLENTSLNTGWKAKLDLKFVEENQKTILRERSHQGPLHVQKAFYPETNGSCHVYILHPPGGVVGGDIFDIKINVESNAKVLVTTPAAGKFYRSAGDEAYQKQTIKVADHGVLEWFPSENIFFLGAKVKLETRIDLSLQSHFIGWDIMCLGRPSIGEVFSEGTLIQKLEIFRNGNAVRLD
;
A
#
# COMPACT_ATOMS: atom_id res chain seq x y z
N MET A 1 -3.85 66.89 -4.13
CA MET A 1 -4.94 65.98 -3.72
C MET A 1 -5.11 64.97 -4.84
N THR A 2 -4.27 63.93 -4.82
CA THR A 2 -4.59 62.55 -4.40
C THR A 2 -5.05 61.71 -5.58
N GLY A 3 -4.07 61.25 -6.37
CA GLY A 3 -4.20 60.01 -7.14
C GLY A 3 -3.74 58.87 -6.24
N ILE A 4 -4.62 57.91 -5.97
CA ILE A 4 -4.29 56.66 -5.30
C ILE A 4 -4.16 55.64 -6.43
N GLU A 5 -2.93 55.27 -6.76
CA GLU A 5 -2.64 54.09 -7.59
C GLU A 5 -3.01 52.85 -6.78
N LEU A 6 -3.88 52.01 -7.37
CA LEU A 6 -4.15 50.67 -6.86
C LEU A 6 -2.85 49.86 -6.97
N MET A 7 -2.29 49.48 -5.82
CA MET A 7 -1.37 48.35 -5.75
C MET A 7 -2.12 47.08 -6.13
N ILE A 8 -1.93 46.63 -7.37
CA ILE A 8 -2.28 45.28 -7.79
C ILE A 8 -1.31 44.35 -7.04
N ALA A 9 -1.84 43.51 -6.16
CA ALA A 9 -1.12 42.41 -5.56
C ALA A 9 -0.81 41.35 -6.64
N SER A 10 0.15 41.65 -7.52
CA SER A 10 0.70 40.69 -8.48
C SER A 10 1.97 40.09 -7.89
N THR A 11 1.82 38.88 -7.34
CA THR A 11 2.77 37.74 -7.33
C THR A 11 2.46 36.88 -6.10
N LEU A 12 1.35 36.12 -6.17
CA LEU A 12 1.36 34.84 -5.49
C LEU A 12 2.24 33.95 -6.36
N GLU A 13 3.50 33.83 -5.94
CA GLU A 13 4.44 32.89 -6.50
C GLU A 13 3.77 31.52 -6.60
N ASN A 14 3.96 30.92 -7.77
CA ASN A 14 3.45 29.63 -8.20
C ASN A 14 3.98 28.55 -7.24
N THR A 15 3.35 28.45 -6.07
CA THR A 15 3.63 27.41 -5.10
C THR A 15 3.04 26.17 -5.73
N SER A 16 3.89 25.28 -6.24
CA SER A 16 3.46 23.97 -6.72
C SER A 16 2.85 23.20 -5.55
N LEU A 17 1.56 23.39 -5.32
CA LEU A 17 0.75 22.71 -4.31
C LEU A 17 0.57 21.20 -4.60
N ASN A 18 1.37 20.64 -5.50
CA ASN A 18 1.10 19.38 -6.15
C ASN A 18 2.32 18.46 -6.09
N THR A 19 2.64 17.99 -4.90
CA THR A 19 3.34 16.71 -4.76
C THR A 19 2.50 15.89 -3.81
N GLY A 20 1.78 14.89 -4.31
CA GLY A 20 1.01 13.97 -3.47
C GLY A 20 1.87 13.34 -2.37
N TRP A 21 1.22 12.66 -1.44
CA TRP A 21 1.86 12.09 -0.27
C TRP A 21 2.91 11.07 -0.67
N LYS A 22 4.15 11.26 -0.20
CA LYS A 22 5.19 10.23 -0.28
C LYS A 22 5.19 9.46 1.04
N ALA A 23 4.63 8.26 1.02
CA ALA A 23 4.52 7.39 2.18
C ALA A 23 5.45 6.19 2.07
N LYS A 24 6.04 5.80 3.20
CA LYS A 24 6.84 4.58 3.30
C LYS A 24 6.43 3.81 4.53
N LEU A 25 6.46 2.48 4.44
CA LEU A 25 6.24 1.60 5.57
C LEU A 25 7.18 0.40 5.44
N ASP A 26 8.17 0.28 6.32
CA ASP A 26 9.07 -0.87 6.36
C ASP A 26 8.82 -1.68 7.63
N LEU A 27 8.48 -2.96 7.47
CA LEU A 27 8.15 -3.89 8.56
C LEU A 27 9.08 -5.10 8.52
N LYS A 28 9.53 -5.55 9.70
CA LYS A 28 10.28 -6.80 9.86
C LYS A 28 9.72 -7.66 10.97
N PHE A 29 9.35 -8.88 10.61
CA PHE A 29 8.82 -9.90 11.51
C PHE A 29 9.88 -10.96 11.77
N VAL A 30 10.08 -11.29 13.03
CA VAL A 30 11.06 -12.31 13.47
C VAL A 30 10.37 -13.29 14.42
N GLU A 31 10.82 -14.53 14.43
CA GLU A 31 10.43 -15.51 15.44
C GLU A 31 11.33 -15.35 16.67
N GLU A 32 10.71 -15.22 17.85
CA GLU A 32 11.34 -15.24 19.16
C GLU A 32 10.50 -16.09 20.14
N ASN A 33 11.11 -17.12 20.73
CA ASN A 33 10.48 -17.99 21.74
C ASN A 33 9.14 -18.62 21.28
N GLN A 34 9.15 -19.20 20.09
CA GLN A 34 8.01 -19.79 19.37
C GLN A 34 6.89 -18.79 19.04
N LYS A 35 7.22 -17.50 18.98
CA LYS A 35 6.26 -16.43 18.71
C LYS A 35 6.84 -15.44 17.72
N THR A 36 6.05 -15.07 16.71
CA THR A 36 6.45 -14.01 15.79
C THR A 36 6.25 -12.65 16.42
N ILE A 37 7.19 -11.73 16.29
CA ILE A 37 7.04 -10.34 16.73
C ILE A 37 7.37 -9.36 15.60
N LEU A 38 6.75 -8.18 15.63
CA LEU A 38 7.16 -7.04 14.80
C LEU A 38 8.41 -6.41 15.43
N ARG A 39 9.59 -6.79 14.94
CA ARG A 39 10.90 -6.36 15.50
C ARG A 39 11.29 -4.97 15.06
N GLU A 40 11.09 -4.65 13.79
CA GLU A 40 11.43 -3.35 13.21
C GLU A 40 10.20 -2.77 12.51
N ARG A 41 9.98 -1.48 12.74
CA ARG A 41 8.92 -0.69 12.10
C ARG A 41 9.43 0.72 11.84
N SER A 42 9.51 1.09 10.57
CA SER A 42 9.76 2.46 10.13
C SER A 42 8.60 2.93 9.26
N HIS A 43 8.23 4.21 9.36
CA HIS A 43 7.23 4.79 8.47
C HIS A 43 7.50 6.27 8.18
N GLN A 44 7.00 6.71 7.03
CA GLN A 44 6.97 8.08 6.59
C GLN A 44 5.59 8.37 6.00
N GLY A 45 5.07 9.58 6.22
CA GLY A 45 3.75 9.95 5.71
C GLY A 45 2.62 9.25 6.49
N PRO A 46 1.46 9.01 5.86
CA PRO A 46 0.26 8.58 6.55
C PRO A 46 0.16 7.05 6.69
N LEU A 47 1.12 6.27 6.21
CA LEU A 47 1.09 4.82 6.38
C LEU A 47 1.51 4.43 7.79
N HIS A 48 0.70 3.62 8.44
CA HIS A 48 0.99 3.08 9.76
C HIS A 48 0.69 1.60 9.84
N VAL A 49 1.16 0.95 10.90
CA VAL A 49 0.75 -0.41 11.26
C VAL A 49 0.23 -0.40 12.69
N GLN A 50 -0.89 -1.08 12.92
CA GLN A 50 -1.44 -1.28 14.25
C GLN A 50 -0.49 -2.12 15.11
N LYS A 51 -0.61 -2.00 16.43
CA LYS A 51 0.05 -2.91 17.38
C LYS A 51 -0.25 -4.36 17.00
N ALA A 52 0.81 -5.17 16.85
CA ALA A 52 0.71 -6.59 16.61
C ALA A 52 -0.14 -7.29 17.68
N PHE A 53 -0.99 -8.22 17.25
CA PHE A 53 -1.86 -9.00 18.11
C PHE A 53 -1.81 -10.49 17.72
N TYR A 54 -2.28 -11.36 18.61
CA TYR A 54 -2.02 -12.81 18.59
C TYR A 54 -3.29 -13.57 18.90
N PRO A 55 -4.21 -13.73 17.92
CA PRO A 55 -5.44 -14.48 18.12
C PRO A 55 -5.19 -15.99 18.19
N GLU A 56 -4.15 -16.47 17.49
CA GLU A 56 -3.79 -17.89 17.44
C GLU A 56 -2.87 -18.30 18.59
N THR A 57 -3.05 -19.53 19.08
CA THR A 57 -2.20 -20.10 20.15
C THR A 57 -0.81 -20.53 19.67
N ASN A 58 -0.61 -20.60 18.36
CA ASN A 58 0.62 -21.08 17.72
C ASN A 58 1.72 -19.99 17.57
N GLY A 59 1.52 -18.82 18.18
CA GLY A 59 2.48 -17.71 18.14
C GLY A 59 2.46 -16.87 16.86
N SER A 60 1.49 -17.06 15.96
CA SER A 60 1.36 -16.27 14.72
C SER A 60 0.97 -14.82 15.00
N CYS A 61 1.65 -13.89 14.34
CA CYS A 61 1.43 -12.46 14.48
C CYS A 61 0.37 -11.98 13.49
N HIS A 62 -0.55 -11.12 13.92
CA HIS A 62 -1.50 -10.45 13.04
C HIS A 62 -1.27 -8.94 13.11
N VAL A 63 -1.29 -8.29 11.95
CA VAL A 63 -1.18 -6.83 11.84
C VAL A 63 -2.14 -6.25 10.81
N TYR A 64 -2.58 -5.02 11.08
CA TYR A 64 -3.31 -4.18 10.14
C TYR A 64 -2.39 -3.09 9.61
N ILE A 65 -2.23 -3.00 8.29
CA ILE A 65 -1.69 -1.81 7.64
C ILE A 65 -2.81 -0.78 7.54
N LEU A 66 -2.50 0.45 7.95
CA LEU A 66 -3.44 1.56 8.05
C LEU A 66 -3.03 2.67 7.08
N HIS A 67 -4.01 3.20 6.37
CA HIS A 67 -3.94 4.46 5.65
C HIS A 67 -5.08 5.35 6.16
N PRO A 68 -4.86 6.15 7.23
CA PRO A 68 -5.90 6.97 7.83
C PRO A 68 -6.56 8.01 6.91
N PRO A 69 -5.89 8.60 5.89
CA PRO A 69 -6.56 9.48 4.94
C PRO A 69 -7.71 8.77 4.21
N GLY A 70 -8.73 9.55 3.83
CA GLY A 70 -9.99 9.02 3.25
C GLY A 70 -9.86 8.33 1.89
N GLY A 71 -8.65 8.31 1.31
CA GLY A 71 -8.27 7.58 0.11
C GLY A 71 -7.05 8.22 -0.55
N VAL A 72 -6.68 7.68 -1.70
CA VAL A 72 -5.48 8.00 -2.46
C VAL A 72 -5.87 8.86 -3.66
N VAL A 73 -5.13 9.94 -3.89
CA VAL A 73 -5.33 10.87 -5.02
C VAL A 73 -4.15 10.81 -5.98
N GLY A 74 -4.33 11.38 -7.18
CA GLY A 74 -3.25 11.47 -8.16
C GLY A 74 -2.01 12.15 -7.58
N GLY A 75 -0.83 11.56 -7.81
CA GLY A 75 0.45 12.05 -7.29
C GLY A 75 0.89 11.44 -5.96
N ASP A 76 0.02 10.71 -5.25
CA ASP A 76 0.41 9.96 -4.05
C ASP A 76 1.32 8.77 -4.42
N ILE A 77 2.36 8.54 -3.62
CA ILE A 77 3.34 7.48 -3.81
C ILE A 77 3.53 6.71 -2.51
N PHE A 78 3.17 5.43 -2.50
CA PHE A 78 3.31 4.53 -1.35
C PHE A 78 4.37 3.46 -1.63
N ASP A 79 5.33 3.28 -0.71
CA ASP A 79 6.33 2.22 -0.74
C ASP A 79 6.25 1.37 0.54
N ILE A 80 5.72 0.16 0.42
CA ILE A 80 5.50 -0.78 1.52
C ILE A 80 6.48 -1.93 1.39
N LYS A 81 7.28 -2.16 2.43
CA LYS A 81 8.19 -3.30 2.53
C LYS A 81 7.86 -4.17 3.72
N ILE A 82 7.82 -5.47 3.48
CA ILE A 82 7.53 -6.46 4.50
C ILE A 82 8.60 -7.55 4.41
N ASN A 83 9.32 -7.77 5.51
CA ASN A 83 10.28 -8.85 5.64
C ASN A 83 9.77 -9.83 6.71
N VAL A 84 9.59 -11.08 6.31
CA VAL A 84 9.24 -12.19 7.19
C VAL A 84 10.48 -13.08 7.30
N GLU A 85 11.18 -12.99 8.42
CA GLU A 85 12.40 -13.76 8.67
C GLU A 85 12.10 -15.25 8.90
N SER A 86 13.15 -16.07 8.99
CA SER A 86 13.01 -17.52 9.10
C SER A 86 12.11 -17.91 10.27
N ASN A 87 11.23 -18.89 10.04
CA ASN A 87 10.24 -19.40 11.00
C ASN A 87 9.17 -18.40 11.47
N ALA A 88 9.23 -17.13 11.07
CA ALA A 88 8.21 -16.15 11.41
C ALA A 88 6.91 -16.43 10.65
N LYS A 89 5.77 -16.24 11.31
CA LYS A 89 4.42 -16.48 10.80
C LYS A 89 3.59 -15.23 11.01
N VAL A 90 3.14 -14.63 9.93
CA VAL A 90 2.39 -13.38 10.00
C VAL A 90 1.22 -13.35 9.02
N LEU A 91 0.07 -12.88 9.53
CA LEU A 91 -1.05 -12.40 8.73
C LEU A 91 -0.97 -10.88 8.65
N VAL A 92 -0.95 -10.37 7.42
CA VAL A 92 -1.01 -8.94 7.12
C VAL A 92 -2.27 -8.65 6.32
N THR A 93 -3.07 -7.71 6.81
CA THR A 93 -4.31 -7.28 6.16
C THR A 93 -4.50 -5.76 6.31
N THR A 94 -5.53 -5.21 5.66
CA THR A 94 -5.98 -3.83 5.84
C THR A 94 -7.40 -3.86 6.41
N PRO A 95 -7.77 -2.96 7.34
CA PRO A 95 -9.06 -3.04 8.04
C PRO A 95 -10.22 -2.50 7.19
N ALA A 96 -9.93 -1.87 6.05
CA ALA A 96 -10.91 -1.25 5.18
C ALA A 96 -10.38 -1.15 3.75
N ALA A 97 -11.31 -0.98 2.83
CA ALA A 97 -11.01 -0.80 1.41
C ALA A 97 -10.11 0.42 1.14
N GLY A 98 -9.12 0.24 0.29
CA GLY A 98 -8.39 1.35 -0.32
C GLY A 98 -9.29 2.06 -1.32
N LYS A 99 -9.34 3.39 -1.32
CA LYS A 99 -10.14 4.17 -2.28
C LYS A 99 -9.21 5.00 -3.12
N PHE A 100 -9.21 4.78 -4.43
CA PHE A 100 -8.44 5.58 -5.38
C PHE A 100 -9.39 6.53 -6.10
N TYR A 101 -9.22 7.83 -5.86
CA TYR A 101 -10.07 8.87 -6.41
C TYR A 101 -9.69 9.25 -7.84
N ARG A 102 -10.60 10.00 -8.48
CA ARG A 102 -10.34 10.63 -9.78
C ARG A 102 -9.03 11.42 -9.75
N SER A 103 -8.22 11.26 -10.78
CA SER A 103 -7.03 12.09 -10.98
C SER A 103 -7.31 13.26 -11.95
N ALA A 104 -6.75 14.43 -11.64
CA ALA A 104 -6.75 15.60 -12.53
C ALA A 104 -5.54 15.64 -13.49
N GLY A 105 -4.67 14.63 -13.43
CA GLY A 105 -3.43 14.61 -14.22
C GLY A 105 -2.54 13.46 -13.80
N ASP A 106 -2.01 13.53 -12.58
CA ASP A 106 -0.98 12.67 -12.03
C ASP A 106 -1.45 11.25 -11.69
N GLU A 107 -0.54 10.28 -11.80
CA GLU A 107 -0.80 8.89 -11.40
C GLU A 107 -0.58 8.72 -9.89
N ALA A 108 -1.47 7.97 -9.23
CA ALA A 108 -1.21 7.42 -7.90
C ALA A 108 -0.41 6.13 -8.04
N TYR A 109 0.67 5.98 -7.27
CA TYR A 109 1.56 4.82 -7.36
C TYR A 109 1.71 4.12 -6.02
N GLN A 110 1.50 2.81 -5.99
CA GLN A 110 1.79 1.99 -4.82
C GLN A 110 2.71 0.85 -5.20
N LYS A 111 3.81 0.72 -4.46
CA LYS A 111 4.75 -0.37 -4.54
C LYS A 111 4.74 -1.17 -3.25
N GLN A 112 4.65 -2.48 -3.39
CA GLN A 112 4.74 -3.45 -2.30
C GLN A 112 5.89 -4.41 -2.61
N THR A 113 6.86 -4.50 -1.71
CA THR A 113 7.97 -5.46 -1.81
C THR A 113 7.98 -6.34 -0.59
N ILE A 114 7.71 -7.63 -0.79
CA ILE A 114 7.56 -8.58 0.30
C ILE A 114 8.60 -9.68 0.16
N LYS A 115 9.29 -10.01 1.25
CA LYS A 115 10.28 -11.08 1.31
C LYS A 115 9.92 -12.08 2.40
N VAL A 116 9.98 -13.37 2.07
CA VAL A 116 9.73 -14.46 3.02
C VAL A 116 10.92 -15.41 3.02
N ALA A 117 11.61 -15.46 4.15
CA ALA A 117 12.75 -16.35 4.39
C ALA A 117 12.31 -17.81 4.55
N ASP A 118 13.27 -18.74 4.55
CA ASP A 118 12.99 -20.17 4.70
C ASP A 118 12.18 -20.47 5.96
N HIS A 119 11.17 -21.34 5.82
CA HIS A 119 10.18 -21.68 6.84
C HIS A 119 9.31 -20.52 7.35
N GLY A 120 9.50 -19.31 6.81
CA GLY A 120 8.60 -18.19 7.03
C GLY A 120 7.24 -18.44 6.37
N VAL A 121 6.19 -17.92 7.00
CA VAL A 121 4.81 -18.00 6.52
C VAL A 121 4.23 -16.60 6.44
N LEU A 122 3.76 -16.23 5.26
CA LEU A 122 3.02 -15.00 5.04
C LEU A 122 1.61 -15.30 4.54
N GLU A 123 0.63 -14.76 5.24
CA GLU A 123 -0.75 -14.64 4.80
C GLU A 123 -1.04 -13.17 4.46
N TRP A 124 -1.23 -12.87 3.17
CA TRP A 124 -1.43 -11.50 2.66
C TRP A 124 -2.87 -11.32 2.17
N PHE A 125 -3.70 -10.70 3.00
CA PHE A 125 -5.14 -10.61 2.79
C PHE A 125 -5.64 -9.16 2.90
N PRO A 126 -5.15 -8.22 2.07
CA PRO A 126 -5.68 -6.86 2.07
C PRO A 126 -7.17 -6.86 1.71
N SER A 127 -7.91 -5.90 2.26
CA SER A 127 -9.24 -5.55 1.76
C SER A 127 -9.13 -4.99 0.33
N GLU A 128 -10.27 -4.92 -0.36
CA GLU A 128 -10.36 -4.47 -1.75
C GLU A 128 -9.86 -3.05 -2.00
N ASN A 129 -9.35 -2.80 -3.19
CA ASN A 129 -9.11 -1.47 -3.72
C ASN A 129 -10.28 -1.07 -4.63
N ILE A 130 -10.94 0.04 -4.31
CA ILE A 130 -12.06 0.62 -5.06
C ILE A 130 -11.53 1.78 -5.90
N PHE A 131 -11.63 1.65 -7.22
CA PHE A 131 -11.17 2.65 -8.19
C PHE A 131 -12.35 3.47 -8.71
N PHE A 132 -12.33 4.77 -8.46
CA PHE A 132 -13.40 5.68 -8.84
C PHE A 132 -13.25 6.06 -10.32
N LEU A 133 -14.34 6.49 -10.94
CA LEU A 133 -14.32 6.98 -12.32
C LEU A 133 -13.22 8.04 -12.53
N GLY A 134 -12.36 7.84 -13.51
CA GLY A 134 -11.25 8.74 -13.85
C GLY A 134 -10.02 8.60 -12.95
N ALA A 135 -9.92 7.57 -12.11
CA ALA A 135 -8.68 7.29 -11.38
C ALA A 135 -7.55 6.91 -12.35
N LYS A 136 -6.31 7.31 -12.03
CA LYS A 136 -5.10 6.91 -12.74
C LYS A 136 -4.15 6.28 -11.72
N VAL A 137 -4.00 4.97 -11.77
CA VAL A 137 -3.33 4.22 -10.72
C VAL A 137 -2.39 3.17 -11.28
N LYS A 138 -1.23 3.07 -10.65
CA LYS A 138 -0.29 1.97 -10.83
C LYS A 138 -0.01 1.26 -9.51
N LEU A 139 -0.26 -0.04 -9.48
CA LEU A 139 0.01 -0.92 -8.36
C LEU A 139 1.07 -1.93 -8.76
N GLU A 140 2.13 -2.05 -7.98
CA GLU A 140 3.19 -3.05 -8.18
C GLU A 140 3.39 -3.84 -6.89
N THR A 141 3.17 -5.15 -6.96
CA THR A 141 3.41 -6.08 -5.85
C THR A 141 4.43 -7.10 -6.27
N ARG A 142 5.56 -7.15 -5.55
CA ARG A 142 6.61 -8.15 -5.72
C ARG A 142 6.74 -8.97 -4.46
N ILE A 143 6.74 -10.29 -4.62
CA ILE A 143 6.86 -11.27 -3.54
C ILE A 143 8.07 -12.16 -3.84
N ASP A 144 9.10 -12.06 -3.02
CA ASP A 144 10.31 -12.88 -3.11
C ASP A 144 10.27 -13.95 -2.02
N LEU A 145 10.08 -15.20 -2.44
CA LEU A 145 10.00 -16.38 -1.59
C LEU A 145 11.34 -17.12 -1.58
N SER A 146 11.78 -17.54 -0.41
CA SER A 146 12.85 -18.54 -0.29
C SER A 146 12.33 -19.93 -0.68
N LEU A 147 13.24 -20.90 -0.79
CA LEU A 147 12.89 -22.22 -1.31
C LEU A 147 11.87 -22.93 -0.40
N GLN A 148 12.02 -22.76 0.91
CA GLN A 148 11.22 -23.46 1.94
C GLN A 148 10.18 -22.54 2.60
N SER A 149 9.84 -21.41 1.98
CA SER A 149 8.85 -20.49 2.52
C SER A 149 7.44 -20.78 2.01
N HIS A 150 6.45 -20.32 2.79
CA HIS A 150 5.03 -20.46 2.50
C HIS A 150 4.37 -19.11 2.32
N PHE A 151 3.51 -19.01 1.32
CA PHE A 151 2.76 -17.80 0.99
C PHE A 151 1.35 -18.17 0.54
N ILE A 152 0.38 -17.43 1.05
CA ILE A 152 -0.99 -17.37 0.52
C ILE A 152 -1.44 -15.91 0.54
N GLY A 153 -2.17 -15.49 -0.47
CA GLY A 153 -2.71 -14.14 -0.49
C GLY A 153 -3.58 -13.85 -1.69
N TRP A 154 -4.14 -12.64 -1.68
CA TRP A 154 -4.94 -12.10 -2.79
C TRP A 154 -4.72 -10.61 -2.96
N ASP A 155 -5.22 -10.09 -4.07
CA ASP A 155 -5.47 -8.68 -4.30
C ASP A 155 -6.85 -8.56 -4.95
N ILE A 156 -7.70 -7.68 -4.42
CA ILE A 156 -9.10 -7.56 -4.84
C ILE A 156 -9.30 -6.17 -5.39
N MET A 157 -9.77 -6.08 -6.63
CA MET A 157 -10.01 -4.82 -7.32
C MET A 157 -11.50 -4.63 -7.61
N CYS A 158 -12.03 -3.49 -7.23
CA CYS A 158 -13.39 -3.05 -7.51
C CYS A 158 -13.34 -1.86 -8.49
N LEU A 159 -13.81 -2.08 -9.71
CA LEU A 159 -13.84 -1.07 -10.76
C LEU A 159 -15.17 -0.29 -10.71
N GLY A 160 -15.13 0.90 -10.12
CA GLY A 160 -16.31 1.75 -9.90
C GLY A 160 -17.04 1.44 -8.58
N ARG A 161 -18.21 2.05 -8.42
CA ARG A 161 -19.09 1.93 -7.26
C ARG A 161 -20.51 1.55 -7.72
N PRO A 162 -20.76 0.26 -8.00
CA PRO A 162 -22.00 -0.19 -8.63
C PRO A 162 -23.25 0.07 -7.76
N SER A 163 -23.09 0.12 -6.43
CA SER A 163 -24.19 0.44 -5.51
C SER A 163 -24.80 1.84 -5.71
N ILE A 164 -24.07 2.75 -6.36
CA ILE A 164 -24.57 4.09 -6.73
C ILE A 164 -24.57 4.32 -8.24
N GLY A 165 -24.47 3.24 -9.03
CA GLY A 165 -24.47 3.31 -10.50
C GLY A 165 -23.20 3.87 -11.15
N GLU A 166 -22.11 4.03 -10.40
CA GLU A 166 -20.83 4.50 -10.95
C GLU A 166 -20.03 3.31 -11.47
N VAL A 167 -19.71 3.32 -12.77
CA VAL A 167 -18.85 2.33 -13.42
C VAL A 167 -17.50 2.95 -13.78
N PHE A 168 -16.44 2.15 -13.82
CA PHE A 168 -15.11 2.62 -14.24
C PHE A 168 -15.01 2.67 -15.77
N SER A 169 -15.62 3.68 -16.39
CA SER A 169 -15.62 3.88 -17.85
C SER A 169 -14.50 4.80 -18.37
N GLU A 170 -13.81 5.49 -17.47
CA GLU A 170 -12.71 6.42 -17.75
C GLU A 170 -11.63 6.21 -16.69
N GLY A 171 -10.35 6.38 -17.07
CA GLY A 171 -9.21 6.25 -16.18
C GLY A 171 -8.23 5.17 -16.65
N THR A 172 -7.23 4.91 -15.82
CA THR A 172 -6.22 3.88 -16.08
C THR A 172 -5.90 3.14 -14.79
N LEU A 173 -5.88 1.81 -14.86
CA LEU A 173 -5.40 0.96 -13.80
C LEU A 173 -4.36 0.01 -14.38
N ILE A 174 -3.13 0.09 -13.88
CA ILE A 174 -2.07 -0.87 -14.16
C ILE A 174 -1.79 -1.60 -12.85
N GLN A 175 -2.05 -2.90 -12.83
CA GLN A 175 -1.66 -3.77 -11.73
C GLN A 175 -0.56 -4.70 -12.23
N LYS A 176 0.48 -4.87 -11.41
CA LYS A 176 1.54 -5.84 -11.64
C LYS A 176 1.72 -6.70 -10.40
N LEU A 177 1.67 -8.02 -10.56
CA LEU A 177 1.96 -8.97 -9.49
C LEU A 177 3.06 -9.92 -9.93
N GLU A 178 4.18 -9.88 -9.22
CA GLU A 178 5.32 -10.76 -9.49
C GLU A 178 5.63 -11.60 -8.26
N ILE A 179 5.66 -12.92 -8.43
CA ILE A 179 6.06 -13.86 -7.38
C ILE A 179 7.28 -14.61 -7.87
N PHE A 180 8.36 -14.53 -7.10
CA PHE A 180 9.60 -15.24 -7.32
C PHE A 180 9.81 -16.26 -6.22
N ARG A 181 10.37 -17.42 -6.56
CA ARG A 181 10.88 -18.41 -5.61
C ARG A 181 12.34 -18.70 -5.89
N ASN A 182 13.20 -18.41 -4.91
CA ASN A 182 14.65 -18.53 -5.01
C ASN A 182 15.21 -17.88 -6.30
N GLY A 183 14.77 -16.65 -6.59
CA GLY A 183 15.18 -15.89 -7.77
C GLY A 183 14.49 -16.28 -9.09
N ASN A 184 13.73 -17.38 -9.14
CA ASN A 184 13.02 -17.82 -10.33
C ASN A 184 11.57 -17.33 -10.32
N ALA A 185 11.07 -16.82 -11.45
CA ALA A 185 9.68 -16.40 -11.55
C ALA A 185 8.71 -17.59 -11.44
N VAL A 186 7.72 -17.47 -10.57
CA VAL A 186 6.61 -18.44 -10.39
C VAL A 186 5.31 -17.88 -10.96
N ARG A 187 5.10 -16.56 -10.82
CA ARG A 187 3.94 -15.85 -11.36
C ARG A 187 4.37 -14.45 -11.81
N LEU A 188 3.91 -14.02 -12.97
CA LEU A 188 4.05 -12.67 -13.50
C LEU A 188 2.70 -12.31 -14.12
N ASP A 189 1.99 -11.38 -13.51
CA ASP A 189 0.72 -10.82 -13.99
C ASP A 189 0.86 -9.31 -14.21
#